data_AF-A0A3P1ZXF1-F1
#
_entry.id   AF-A0A3P1ZXF1-F1
#
_cell.length_a   1.000
_cell.length_b   1.000
_cell.length_c   1.000
_cell.angle_alpha   90.00
_cell.angle_beta   90.00
_cell.angle_gamma   90.00
#
_symmetry.space_group_name_H-M   'P 1'
#
loop_
_entity.id
_entity.type
_entity.pdbx_description
1 polymer ?
#
loop_
_entity_poly.entity_id
_entity_poly.type
_entity_poly.pdbx_seq_one_letter_code
_entity_poly.pdbx_strand_id
1 'polypeptide(L)'
;MKKCFVLLVLALFAAGLFPGGAQARLPQTYKEFKARYQQEASTPEGALKMHFEAIFCYINEATRAEASKMLRYSMHYPQPLERSGSAAVFLERMRDTNANFVFRSFCKGALPENDYRMSPENFTLEIVGRRNSDGYLKLLLKSSGADSARAVWMYAHDGLWYTENNAALYVMVREPRQLLDKRKNLHDADYDTEITPPAGAGKHIHDGGAKPQAHDADFDALPAQIPDMTAPPAQ
;
A
#
# COMPACT_ATOMS: atom_id res chain seq x y z
N MET A 1 -49.80 -29.12 -45.14
CA MET A 1 -48.55 -29.02 -45.92
C MET A 1 -47.83 -27.74 -45.52
N LYS A 2 -46.60 -27.89 -45.01
CA LYS A 2 -45.72 -26.82 -44.52
C LYS A 2 -45.31 -25.88 -45.65
N LYS A 3 -45.36 -24.56 -45.43
CA LYS A 3 -44.45 -23.60 -46.07
C LYS A 3 -43.98 -22.60 -45.02
N CYS A 4 -42.71 -22.73 -44.67
CA CYS A 4 -41.98 -21.91 -43.71
C CYS A 4 -41.85 -20.48 -44.22
N PHE A 5 -42.26 -19.52 -43.39
CA PHE A 5 -41.87 -18.12 -43.52
C PHE A 5 -40.51 -17.96 -42.86
N VAL A 6 -39.45 -17.76 -43.65
CA VAL A 6 -38.13 -17.38 -43.14
C VAL A 6 -38.12 -15.86 -43.02
N LEU A 7 -38.27 -15.36 -41.79
CA LEU A 7 -38.03 -13.97 -41.44
C LEU A 7 -36.53 -13.79 -41.22
N LEU A 8 -35.89 -13.13 -42.18
CA LEU A 8 -34.50 -12.71 -42.09
C LEU A 8 -34.43 -11.48 -41.17
N VAL A 9 -34.14 -11.69 -39.88
CA VAL A 9 -33.85 -10.59 -38.94
C VAL A 9 -32.41 -10.17 -39.15
N LEU A 10 -32.24 -9.06 -39.85
CA LEU A 10 -30.95 -8.40 -40.04
C LEU A 10 -30.61 -7.67 -38.73
N ALA A 11 -29.89 -8.38 -37.83
CA ALA A 11 -29.35 -7.78 -36.62
C ALA A 11 -28.20 -6.82 -37.01
N LEU A 12 -28.51 -5.53 -37.05
CA LEU A 12 -27.53 -4.45 -37.06
C LEU A 12 -26.77 -4.48 -35.72
N PHE A 13 -25.71 -5.27 -35.66
CA PHE A 13 -24.64 -5.06 -34.69
C PHE A 13 -23.97 -3.73 -35.04
N ALA A 14 -24.46 -2.65 -34.45
CA ALA A 14 -23.67 -1.44 -34.32
C ALA A 14 -22.50 -1.79 -33.38
N ALA A 15 -21.38 -2.21 -33.98
CA ALA A 15 -20.11 -2.30 -33.28
C ALA A 15 -19.77 -0.90 -32.78
N GLY A 16 -20.06 -0.66 -31.50
CA GLY A 16 -19.54 0.51 -30.79
C GLY A 16 -18.03 0.40 -30.76
N LEU A 17 -17.37 1.05 -31.71
CA LEU A 17 -15.98 1.48 -31.52
C LEU A 17 -16.00 2.47 -30.36
N PHE A 18 -15.72 1.99 -29.16
CA PHE A 18 -15.28 2.86 -28.08
C PHE A 18 -13.87 3.33 -28.44
N PRO A 19 -13.62 4.63 -28.65
CA PRO A 19 -12.27 5.17 -28.71
C PRO A 19 -11.72 5.25 -27.27
N GLY A 20 -11.68 4.11 -26.58
CA GLY A 20 -10.98 3.97 -25.31
C GLY A 20 -9.54 3.61 -25.57
N GLY A 21 -8.82 4.45 -26.32
CA GLY A 21 -7.38 4.36 -26.36
C GLY A 21 -6.90 4.58 -24.94
N ALA A 22 -6.36 3.53 -24.30
CA ALA A 22 -5.63 3.67 -23.05
C ALA A 22 -4.63 4.80 -23.25
N GLN A 23 -4.89 5.96 -22.67
CA GLN A 23 -3.93 7.05 -22.74
C GLN A 23 -2.71 6.55 -21.99
N ALA A 24 -1.58 6.42 -22.69
CA ALA A 24 -0.33 5.86 -22.17
C ALA A 24 0.38 6.80 -21.18
N ARG A 25 -0.38 7.66 -20.48
CA ARG A 25 0.12 8.56 -19.46
C ARG A 25 -0.85 8.71 -18.28
N LEU A 26 -0.28 8.95 -17.11
CA LEU A 26 -0.93 9.27 -15.87
C LEU A 26 -1.60 10.63 -16.00
N PRO A 27 -2.80 10.78 -15.43
CA PRO A 27 -3.53 12.03 -15.49
C PRO A 27 -2.80 13.09 -14.68
N GLN A 28 -2.63 14.27 -15.28
CA GLN A 28 -1.88 15.38 -14.68
C GLN A 28 -2.78 16.28 -13.84
N THR A 29 -4.08 16.29 -14.13
CA THR A 29 -5.06 17.15 -13.46
C THR A 29 -6.29 16.34 -13.04
N TYR A 30 -6.96 16.78 -11.98
CA TYR A 30 -8.21 16.18 -11.53
C TYR A 30 -9.29 16.18 -12.63
N LYS A 31 -9.33 17.23 -13.46
CA LYS A 31 -10.30 17.32 -14.57
C LYS A 31 -10.09 16.19 -15.58
N GLU A 32 -8.84 15.94 -15.99
CA GLU A 32 -8.46 14.85 -16.88
C GLU A 32 -8.78 13.49 -16.26
N PHE A 33 -8.38 13.29 -14.99
CA PHE A 33 -8.69 12.08 -14.24
C PHE A 33 -10.18 11.79 -14.20
N LYS A 34 -11.01 12.78 -13.83
CA LYS A 34 -12.46 12.62 -13.74
C LYS A 34 -13.08 12.24 -15.08
N ALA A 35 -12.65 12.87 -16.18
CA ALA A 35 -13.14 12.55 -17.51
C ALA A 35 -12.82 11.09 -17.91
N ARG A 36 -11.60 10.64 -17.64
CA ARG A 36 -11.19 9.24 -17.86
C ARG A 36 -11.94 8.28 -16.94
N TYR A 37 -12.11 8.63 -15.67
CA TYR A 37 -12.82 7.81 -14.69
C TYR A 37 -14.25 7.52 -15.11
N GLN A 38 -14.96 8.51 -15.67
CA GLN A 38 -16.32 8.34 -16.19
C GLN A 38 -16.44 7.31 -17.32
N GLN A 39 -15.35 7.04 -18.03
CA GLN A 39 -15.31 6.05 -19.11
C GLN A 39 -14.81 4.69 -18.59
N GLU A 40 -13.67 4.70 -17.90
CA GLU A 40 -12.93 3.51 -17.50
C GLU A 40 -13.56 2.82 -16.27
N ALA A 41 -14.13 3.57 -15.32
CA ALA A 41 -14.64 3.05 -14.06
C ALA A 41 -16.08 2.49 -14.13
N SER A 42 -16.61 2.27 -15.34
CA SER A 42 -17.84 1.49 -15.55
C SER A 42 -17.68 0.01 -15.18
N THR A 43 -16.44 -0.44 -15.00
CA THR A 43 -16.08 -1.77 -14.49
C THR A 43 -15.26 -1.65 -13.19
N PRO A 44 -15.32 -2.64 -12.28
CA PRO A 44 -14.53 -2.60 -11.06
C PRO A 44 -13.02 -2.69 -11.35
N GLU A 45 -12.61 -3.40 -12.40
CA GLU A 45 -11.22 -3.44 -12.86
C GLU A 45 -10.71 -2.07 -13.31
N GLY A 46 -11.51 -1.36 -14.10
CA GLY A 46 -11.16 -0.02 -14.58
C GLY A 46 -11.13 1.00 -13.44
N ALA A 47 -12.09 0.95 -12.51
CA ALA A 47 -12.08 1.79 -11.32
C ALA A 47 -10.84 1.53 -10.45
N LEU A 48 -10.47 0.26 -10.27
CA LEU A 48 -9.27 -0.12 -9.53
C LEU A 48 -7.99 0.35 -10.23
N LYS A 49 -7.92 0.21 -11.55
CA LYS A 49 -6.80 0.74 -12.34
C LYS A 49 -6.66 2.25 -12.15
N MET A 50 -7.75 3.00 -12.26
CA MET A 50 -7.77 4.44 -12.02
C MET A 50 -7.40 4.80 -10.57
N HIS A 51 -7.81 4.01 -9.57
CA HIS A 51 -7.38 4.20 -8.17
C HIS A 51 -5.86 4.09 -8.03
N PHE A 52 -5.23 3.10 -8.67
CA PHE A 52 -3.77 2.96 -8.69
C PHE A 52 -3.06 4.10 -9.45
N GLU A 53 -3.63 4.60 -10.54
CA GLU A 53 -3.09 5.80 -11.20
C GLU A 53 -3.09 7.01 -10.27
N ALA A 54 -4.18 7.23 -9.52
CA ALA A 54 -4.25 8.28 -8.52
C ALA A 54 -3.22 8.09 -7.39
N ILE A 55 -2.97 6.85 -6.95
CA ILE A 55 -1.90 6.52 -5.99
C ILE A 55 -0.53 6.92 -6.54
N PHE A 56 -0.21 6.55 -7.78
CA PHE A 56 1.09 6.88 -8.38
C PHE A 56 1.26 8.38 -8.61
N CYS A 57 0.19 9.09 -9.00
CA CYS A 57 0.21 10.55 -9.04
C CYS A 57 0.40 11.17 -7.64
N TYR A 58 -0.07 10.53 -6.57
CA TYR A 58 0.07 11.07 -5.20
C TYR A 58 1.48 10.88 -4.63
N ILE A 59 2.12 9.75 -4.95
CA ILE A 59 3.51 9.46 -4.55
C ILE A 59 4.46 10.54 -5.10
N ASN A 60 4.23 11.00 -6.34
CA ASN A 60 4.98 12.11 -6.90
C ASN A 60 4.56 13.44 -6.27
N GLU A 61 5.51 14.11 -5.60
CA GLU A 61 5.31 15.38 -4.92
C GLU A 61 4.75 16.48 -5.83
N ALA A 62 5.24 16.57 -7.06
CA ALA A 62 4.85 17.62 -8.00
C ALA A 62 3.35 17.54 -8.40
N THR A 63 2.77 16.35 -8.36
CA THR A 63 1.37 16.09 -8.76
C THR A 63 0.44 15.85 -7.57
N ARG A 64 0.97 15.81 -6.34
CA ARG A 64 0.26 15.36 -5.13
C ARG A 64 -1.02 16.13 -4.84
N ALA A 65 -1.02 17.46 -5.04
CA ALA A 65 -2.20 18.29 -4.78
C ALA A 65 -3.38 17.94 -5.70
N GLU A 66 -3.11 17.67 -6.98
CA GLU A 66 -4.14 17.19 -7.92
C GLU A 66 -4.51 15.74 -7.63
N ALA A 67 -3.52 14.89 -7.33
CA ALA A 67 -3.73 13.48 -7.00
C ALA A 67 -4.58 13.26 -5.75
N SER A 68 -4.50 14.15 -4.75
CA SER A 68 -5.39 14.12 -3.57
C SER A 68 -6.86 14.18 -3.98
N LYS A 69 -7.20 15.04 -4.95
CA LYS A 69 -8.55 15.16 -5.52
C LYS A 69 -8.94 13.90 -6.30
N MET A 70 -7.99 13.31 -7.04
CA MET A 70 -8.20 12.06 -7.79
C MET A 70 -8.50 10.87 -6.86
N LEU A 71 -7.70 10.70 -5.81
CA LEU A 71 -7.91 9.66 -4.80
C LEU A 71 -9.27 9.81 -4.13
N ARG A 72 -9.58 11.03 -3.66
CA ARG A 72 -10.87 11.34 -3.06
C ARG A 72 -12.02 10.96 -4.00
N TYR A 73 -11.90 11.27 -5.28
CA TYR A 73 -12.90 10.93 -6.29
C TYR A 73 -13.04 9.42 -6.50
N SER A 74 -11.93 8.68 -6.62
CA SER A 74 -11.92 7.22 -6.80
C SER A 74 -12.49 6.43 -5.61
N MET A 75 -12.47 7.04 -4.42
CA MET A 75 -13.03 6.49 -3.19
C MET A 75 -14.42 7.04 -2.87
N HIS A 76 -14.94 7.94 -3.71
CA HIS A 76 -16.18 8.69 -3.48
C HIS A 76 -16.23 9.33 -2.08
N TYR A 77 -15.09 9.87 -1.63
CA TYR A 77 -14.94 10.32 -0.26
C TYR A 77 -15.46 11.77 -0.08
N PRO A 78 -16.30 12.06 0.93
CA PRO A 78 -17.02 13.33 1.02
C PRO A 78 -16.16 14.51 1.43
N GLN A 79 -14.98 14.28 2.03
CA GLN A 79 -14.10 15.32 2.58
C GLN A 79 -12.68 15.19 2.00
N PRO A 80 -11.82 16.23 2.11
CA PRO A 80 -10.39 16.08 1.82
C PRO A 80 -9.77 14.93 2.63
N LEU A 81 -9.02 14.04 1.97
CA LEU A 81 -8.47 12.84 2.61
C LEU A 81 -7.50 13.19 3.75
N GLU A 82 -6.76 14.30 3.62
CA GLU A 82 -5.81 14.79 4.62
C GLU A 82 -6.46 15.18 5.95
N ARG A 83 -7.79 15.40 5.95
CA ARG A 83 -8.57 15.68 7.17
C ARG A 83 -9.17 14.42 7.79
N SER A 84 -8.95 13.25 7.18
CA SER A 84 -9.52 11.99 7.64
C SER A 84 -8.51 11.19 8.46
N GLY A 85 -8.84 10.92 9.72
CA GLY A 85 -8.02 10.03 10.58
C GLY A 85 -7.90 8.62 10.01
N SER A 86 -8.96 8.10 9.38
CA SER A 86 -8.95 6.77 8.75
C SER A 86 -8.02 6.66 7.53
N ALA A 87 -7.76 7.79 6.85
CA ALA A 87 -6.88 7.83 5.68
C ALA A 87 -5.43 8.15 6.05
N ALA A 88 -5.13 8.53 7.30
CA ALA A 88 -3.82 9.02 7.72
C ALA A 88 -2.69 8.05 7.37
N VAL A 89 -2.83 6.77 7.74
CA VAL A 89 -1.83 5.72 7.46
C VAL A 89 -1.67 5.49 5.95
N PHE A 90 -2.76 5.52 5.19
CA PHE A 90 -2.71 5.37 3.74
C PHE A 90 -1.92 6.50 3.09
N LEU A 91 -2.19 7.75 3.48
CA LEU A 91 -1.49 8.92 2.95
C LEU A 91 -0.03 9.00 3.42
N GLU A 92 0.26 8.61 4.67
CA GLU A 92 1.61 8.52 5.21
C GLU A 92 2.43 7.49 4.43
N ARG A 93 1.86 6.30 4.20
CA ARG A 93 2.53 5.24 3.42
C ARG A 93 2.89 5.68 2.01
N MET A 94 2.04 6.47 1.35
CA MET A 94 2.36 7.00 0.02
C MET A 94 3.48 8.06 0.05
N ARG A 95 3.59 8.84 1.13
CA ARG A 95 4.58 9.89 1.30
C ARG A 95 5.95 9.35 1.73
N ASP A 96 5.99 8.28 2.52
CA ASP A 96 7.22 7.69 3.01
C ASP A 96 8.01 7.03 1.86
N THR A 97 9.18 7.61 1.54
CA THR A 97 10.08 7.10 0.49
C THR A 97 10.66 5.73 0.82
N ASN A 98 10.69 5.35 2.10
CA ASN A 98 11.14 4.04 2.57
C ASN A 98 10.00 3.02 2.65
N ALA A 99 8.77 3.37 2.29
CA ALA A 99 7.64 2.43 2.36
C ALA A 99 6.68 2.47 1.17
N ASN A 100 6.68 3.53 0.35
CA ASN A 100 5.75 3.65 -0.78
C ASN A 100 5.94 2.56 -1.86
N PHE A 101 7.02 1.77 -1.79
CA PHE A 101 7.21 0.58 -2.62
C PHE A 101 6.08 -0.46 -2.46
N VAL A 102 5.35 -0.46 -1.34
CA VAL A 102 4.21 -1.36 -1.13
C VAL A 102 3.19 -1.26 -2.26
N PHE A 103 2.95 -0.07 -2.81
CA PHE A 103 1.99 0.13 -3.91
C PHE A 103 2.52 -0.40 -5.24
N ARG A 104 3.83 -0.29 -5.48
CA ARG A 104 4.46 -0.87 -6.67
C ARG A 104 4.43 -2.40 -6.66
N SER A 105 4.38 -3.03 -5.48
CA SER A 105 4.34 -4.50 -5.35
C SER A 105 3.14 -5.18 -6.03
N PHE A 106 2.06 -4.43 -6.31
CA PHE A 106 0.88 -4.95 -7.01
C PHE A 106 1.02 -4.91 -8.54
N CYS A 107 2.07 -4.28 -9.05
CA CYS A 107 2.30 -4.16 -10.48
C CYS A 107 3.09 -5.37 -10.98
N LYS A 108 2.57 -6.00 -12.03
CA LYS A 108 3.21 -7.16 -12.66
C LYS A 108 4.66 -6.84 -13.03
N GLY A 109 5.59 -7.68 -12.58
CA GLY A 109 7.02 -7.54 -12.84
C GLY A 109 7.78 -6.62 -11.87
N ALA A 110 7.10 -5.87 -11.00
CA ALA A 110 7.74 -5.22 -9.86
C ALA A 110 8.02 -6.28 -8.80
N LEU A 111 9.27 -6.51 -8.43
CA LEU A 111 9.69 -7.58 -7.51
C LEU A 111 10.60 -7.01 -6.41
N PRO A 112 10.66 -7.60 -5.20
CA PRO A 112 11.64 -7.20 -4.19
C PRO A 112 13.08 -7.14 -4.75
N GLU A 113 13.42 -8.10 -5.61
CA GLU A 113 14.75 -8.26 -6.21
C GLU A 113 15.12 -7.11 -7.15
N ASN A 114 14.14 -6.47 -7.79
CA ASN A 114 14.38 -5.33 -8.69
C ASN A 114 13.95 -4.01 -8.06
N ASP A 115 13.86 -3.96 -6.73
CA ASP A 115 13.43 -2.78 -5.96
C ASP A 115 12.02 -2.29 -6.32
N TYR A 116 11.16 -3.23 -6.74
CA TYR A 116 9.83 -2.97 -7.26
C TYR A 116 9.82 -1.98 -8.44
N ARG A 117 10.82 -2.04 -9.31
CA ARG A 117 10.87 -1.22 -10.53
C ARG A 117 9.71 -1.56 -11.46
N MET A 118 8.99 -0.53 -11.90
CA MET A 118 7.87 -0.59 -12.84
C MET A 118 7.67 0.77 -13.53
N SER A 119 6.87 0.80 -14.59
CA SER A 119 6.45 2.05 -15.23
C SER A 119 5.08 2.48 -14.67
N PRO A 120 4.97 3.64 -13.99
CA PRO A 120 3.68 4.17 -13.56
C PRO A 120 2.70 4.46 -14.71
N GLU A 121 3.24 4.65 -15.92
CA GLU A 121 2.50 4.96 -17.13
C GLU A 121 1.95 3.70 -17.83
N ASN A 122 2.58 2.54 -17.58
CA ASN A 122 2.26 1.29 -18.26
C ASN A 122 2.39 0.09 -17.31
N PHE A 123 1.57 0.09 -16.25
CA PHE A 123 1.50 -1.02 -15.30
C PHE A 123 0.30 -1.92 -15.54
N THR A 124 0.45 -3.18 -15.15
CA THR A 124 -0.63 -4.17 -15.13
C THR A 124 -0.85 -4.64 -13.70
N LEU A 125 -2.12 -4.71 -13.28
CA LEU A 125 -2.52 -5.31 -12.01
C LEU A 125 -2.93 -6.77 -12.25
N GLU A 126 -2.52 -7.68 -11.38
CA GLU A 126 -2.91 -9.10 -11.46
C GLU A 126 -4.03 -9.39 -10.46
N ILE A 127 -5.27 -9.42 -10.96
CA ILE A 127 -6.45 -9.83 -10.17
C ILE A 127 -6.56 -11.36 -10.23
N VAL A 128 -6.35 -12.02 -9.10
CA VAL A 128 -6.34 -13.49 -8.99
C VAL A 128 -7.63 -14.07 -8.42
N GLY A 129 -8.58 -13.22 -8.03
CA GLY A 129 -9.88 -13.66 -7.55
C GLY A 129 -10.87 -12.52 -7.38
N ARG A 130 -12.15 -12.91 -7.38
CA ARG A 130 -13.29 -12.03 -7.14
C ARG A 130 -14.21 -12.70 -6.12
N ARG A 131 -14.70 -11.95 -5.13
CA ARG A 131 -15.65 -12.45 -4.13
C ARG A 131 -16.68 -11.38 -3.78
N ASN A 132 -17.96 -11.72 -3.80
CA ASN A 132 -19.01 -10.83 -3.28
C ASN A 132 -19.17 -11.08 -1.77
N SER A 133 -19.25 -10.02 -0.97
CA SER A 133 -19.38 -10.08 0.49
C SER A 133 -19.94 -8.76 1.00
N ASP A 134 -20.98 -8.82 1.84
CA ASP A 134 -21.51 -7.66 2.58
C ASP A 134 -21.91 -6.47 1.70
N GLY A 135 -22.43 -6.73 0.49
CA GLY A 135 -22.81 -5.69 -0.47
C GLY A 135 -21.64 -5.12 -1.30
N TYR A 136 -20.42 -5.64 -1.11
CA TYR A 136 -19.22 -5.24 -1.83
C TYR A 136 -18.68 -6.35 -2.74
N LEU A 137 -18.04 -5.93 -3.82
CA LEU A 137 -17.16 -6.79 -4.62
C LEU A 137 -15.74 -6.67 -4.11
N LYS A 138 -15.15 -7.78 -3.67
CA LYS A 138 -13.75 -7.88 -3.29
C LYS A 138 -12.92 -8.33 -4.49
N LEU A 139 -12.04 -7.47 -4.97
CA LEU A 139 -11.00 -7.84 -5.95
C LEU A 139 -9.75 -8.28 -5.18
N LEU A 140 -9.28 -9.51 -5.43
CA LEU A 140 -8.06 -10.04 -4.81
C LEU A 140 -6.86 -9.79 -5.73
N LEU A 141 -5.96 -8.92 -5.30
CA LEU A 141 -4.76 -8.55 -6.04
C LEU A 141 -3.55 -9.34 -5.58
N LYS A 142 -2.80 -9.87 -6.54
CA LYS A 142 -1.49 -10.42 -6.29
C LYS A 142 -0.49 -9.29 -5.99
N SER A 143 0.27 -9.46 -4.93
CA SER A 143 1.46 -8.67 -4.63
C SER A 143 2.67 -9.58 -4.75
N SER A 144 3.72 -9.14 -5.44
CA SER A 144 5.00 -9.86 -5.50
C SER A 144 5.76 -9.86 -4.16
N GLY A 145 5.39 -8.96 -3.26
CA GLY A 145 6.04 -8.79 -1.96
C GLY A 145 5.29 -9.43 -0.80
N ALA A 146 4.11 -10.04 -1.02
CA ALA A 146 3.30 -10.65 0.03
C ALA A 146 3.02 -12.12 -0.28
N ASP A 147 2.86 -12.93 0.75
CA ASP A 147 2.56 -14.36 0.59
C ASP A 147 1.10 -14.63 0.18
N SER A 148 0.21 -13.66 0.41
CA SER A 148 -1.22 -13.76 0.11
C SER A 148 -1.72 -12.58 -0.73
N ALA A 149 -2.74 -12.84 -1.54
CA ALA A 149 -3.43 -11.81 -2.30
C ALA A 149 -4.15 -10.84 -1.36
N ARG A 150 -4.16 -9.55 -1.70
CA ARG A 150 -4.76 -8.48 -0.89
C ARG A 150 -6.10 -8.06 -1.49
N ALA A 151 -7.11 -7.93 -0.63
CA ALA A 151 -8.45 -7.56 -1.07
C ALA A 151 -8.61 -6.03 -1.17
N VAL A 152 -9.20 -5.56 -2.26
CA VAL A 152 -9.76 -4.22 -2.39
C VAL A 152 -11.27 -4.34 -2.48
N TRP A 153 -11.99 -3.61 -1.64
CA TRP A 153 -13.44 -3.67 -1.56
C TRP A 153 -14.01 -2.56 -2.42
N MET A 154 -14.91 -2.94 -3.32
CA MET A 154 -15.45 -2.08 -4.35
C MET A 154 -16.97 -2.08 -4.24
N TYR A 155 -17.59 -0.95 -4.52
CA TYR A 155 -19.04 -0.84 -4.65
C TYR A 155 -19.41 -0.09 -5.92
N ALA A 156 -20.61 -0.36 -6.41
CA ALA A 156 -21.18 0.33 -7.56
C ALA A 156 -22.12 1.45 -7.09
N HIS A 157 -22.03 2.61 -7.73
CA HIS A 157 -22.89 3.76 -7.51
C HIS A 157 -23.01 4.57 -8.81
N ASP A 158 -24.24 4.94 -9.20
CA ASP A 158 -24.53 5.72 -10.41
C ASP A 158 -23.84 5.21 -11.69
N GLY A 159 -23.77 3.88 -11.86
CA GLY A 159 -23.18 3.24 -13.04
C GLY A 159 -21.64 3.19 -13.04
N LEU A 160 -20.99 3.64 -11.96
CA LEU A 160 -19.54 3.61 -11.78
C LEU A 160 -19.17 2.76 -10.57
N TRP A 161 -17.92 2.32 -10.52
CA TRP A 161 -17.34 1.61 -9.39
C TRP A 161 -16.40 2.52 -8.59
N TYR A 162 -16.37 2.31 -7.28
CA TYR A 162 -15.57 3.09 -6.33
C TYR A 162 -14.90 2.20 -5.28
N THR A 163 -13.75 2.65 -4.78
CA THR A 163 -12.99 1.96 -3.74
C THR A 163 -13.51 2.31 -2.37
N GLU A 164 -14.12 1.35 -1.67
CA GLU A 164 -14.59 1.51 -0.29
C GLU A 164 -13.44 1.32 0.70
N ASN A 165 -12.76 0.18 0.60
CA ASN A 165 -11.72 -0.22 1.55
C ASN A 165 -10.50 -0.74 0.81
N ASN A 166 -9.37 -0.06 1.01
CA ASN A 166 -8.07 -0.39 0.45
C ASN A 166 -7.01 -0.69 1.53
N ALA A 167 -7.43 -0.99 2.77
CA ALA A 167 -6.53 -1.16 3.91
C ALA A 167 -5.44 -2.22 3.68
N ALA A 168 -5.78 -3.26 2.94
CA ALA A 168 -4.86 -4.34 2.61
C ALA A 168 -3.73 -3.92 1.65
N LEU A 169 -3.84 -2.77 0.96
CA LEU A 169 -2.84 -2.29 -0.01
C LEU A 169 -1.62 -1.64 0.64
N TYR A 170 -1.74 -1.12 1.86
CA TYR A 170 -0.66 -0.39 2.55
C TYR A 170 -0.10 -1.13 3.78
N VAL A 171 -0.42 -2.43 3.88
CA VAL A 171 0.28 -3.37 4.77
C VAL A 171 1.68 -3.64 4.21
N MET A 172 2.67 -3.76 5.09
CA MET A 172 4.05 -4.01 4.69
C MET A 172 4.19 -5.28 3.85
N VAL A 173 5.15 -5.23 2.94
CA VAL A 173 5.56 -6.31 2.05
C VAL A 173 7.07 -6.53 2.20
N ARG A 174 7.59 -7.61 1.62
CA ARG A 174 9.04 -7.88 1.58
C ARG A 174 9.78 -6.64 1.12
N GLU A 175 10.87 -6.32 1.79
CA GLU A 175 11.62 -5.11 1.49
C GLU A 175 12.32 -5.23 0.14
N PRO A 176 12.47 -4.10 -0.58
CA PRO A 176 13.30 -4.06 -1.78
C PRO A 176 14.76 -4.37 -1.40
N ARG A 177 15.46 -5.05 -2.31
CA ARG A 177 16.85 -5.48 -2.12
C ARG A 177 17.76 -4.35 -1.65
N GLN A 178 17.67 -3.16 -2.25
CA GLN A 178 18.50 -2.02 -1.86
C GLN A 178 18.27 -1.56 -0.41
N LEU A 179 17.03 -1.61 0.11
CA LEU A 179 16.78 -1.24 1.50
C LEU A 179 17.32 -2.31 2.46
N LEU A 180 17.16 -3.58 2.09
CA LEU A 180 17.73 -4.69 2.84
C LEU A 180 19.27 -4.59 2.91
N ASP A 181 19.93 -4.31 1.79
CA ASP A 181 21.38 -4.19 1.70
C ASP A 181 21.88 -2.97 2.50
N LYS A 182 21.21 -1.82 2.40
CA LYS A 182 21.52 -0.65 3.23
C LYS A 182 21.44 -0.96 4.72
N ARG A 183 20.44 -1.72 5.17
CA ARG A 183 20.31 -2.07 6.59
C ARG A 183 21.37 -3.05 7.05
N LYS A 184 21.74 -4.03 6.22
CA LYS A 184 22.83 -4.97 6.53
C LYS A 184 24.15 -4.21 6.74
N ASN A 185 24.41 -3.20 5.92
CA ASN A 185 25.58 -2.32 6.00
C ASN A 185 25.44 -1.19 7.05
N LEU A 186 24.41 -1.23 7.89
CA LEU A 186 24.30 -0.36 9.08
C LEU A 186 24.50 -1.17 10.38
N HIS A 187 24.55 -2.49 10.27
CA HIS A 187 24.67 -3.41 11.40
C HIS A 187 26.09 -3.96 11.57
N ASP A 188 27.00 -3.63 10.65
CA ASP A 188 28.43 -3.69 10.88
C ASP A 188 28.82 -2.54 11.81
N ALA A 189 28.53 -2.69 13.10
CA ALA A 189 29.28 -1.98 14.10
C ALA A 189 30.74 -2.47 13.99
N ASP A 190 31.58 -1.66 13.36
CA ASP A 190 33.01 -1.81 13.22
C ASP A 190 33.72 -1.62 14.57
N TYR A 191 33.40 -2.49 15.54
CA TYR A 191 34.06 -2.56 16.83
C TYR A 191 35.56 -2.92 16.73
N ASP A 192 36.01 -3.37 15.56
CA ASP A 192 37.40 -3.71 15.26
C ASP A 192 38.23 -2.49 14.83
N THR A 193 37.64 -1.30 14.76
CA THR A 193 38.41 -0.07 14.53
C THR A 193 39.14 0.28 15.83
N GLU A 194 40.36 -0.23 15.99
CA GLU A 194 41.26 0.17 17.08
C GLU A 194 41.38 1.70 17.06
N ILE A 195 40.73 2.35 18.02
CA ILE A 195 40.94 3.76 18.31
C ILE A 195 42.40 3.87 18.73
N THR A 196 43.28 4.24 17.79
CA THR A 196 44.66 4.56 18.12
C THR A 196 44.62 5.80 19.01
N PRO A 197 45.00 5.71 20.29
CA PRO A 197 44.99 6.88 21.15
C PRO A 197 45.98 7.90 20.59
N PRO A 198 45.68 9.20 20.61
CA PRO A 198 46.66 10.21 20.22
C PRO A 198 47.91 10.06 21.08
N ALA A 199 49.07 9.97 20.43
CA ALA A 199 50.36 9.85 21.08
C ALA A 199 50.60 11.06 22.00
N GLY A 200 50.57 10.85 23.32
CA GLY A 200 50.91 11.90 24.27
C GLY A 200 50.32 11.83 25.68
N ALA A 201 49.44 10.88 26.01
CA ALA A 201 48.86 10.79 27.35
C ALA A 201 49.47 9.68 28.22
N GLY A 202 50.76 9.82 28.57
CA GLY A 202 51.27 9.31 29.86
C GLY A 202 51.12 10.45 30.87
N LYS A 203 50.74 10.28 32.14
CA LYS A 203 51.07 9.20 33.09
C LYS A 203 50.34 9.51 34.44
N HIS A 204 50.18 8.47 35.27
CA HIS A 204 49.88 8.46 36.73
C HIS A 204 48.38 8.55 37.11
N ILE A 205 47.76 7.66 37.90
CA ILE A 205 48.24 6.83 39.03
C ILE A 205 47.43 5.52 39.15
N HIS A 206 48.11 4.45 39.55
CA HIS A 206 47.61 3.15 39.97
C HIS A 206 46.97 3.24 41.37
N ASP A 207 45.77 2.71 41.60
CA ASP A 207 45.48 2.00 42.86
C ASP A 207 44.21 1.15 42.83
N GLY A 208 44.32 -0.05 43.38
CA GLY A 208 43.20 -0.80 43.97
C GLY A 208 42.38 -1.69 43.03
N GLY A 209 42.78 -2.95 42.89
CA GLY A 209 41.91 -3.98 42.34
C GLY A 209 40.70 -4.25 43.24
N ALA A 210 39.50 -4.32 42.64
CA ALA A 210 38.39 -5.10 43.14
C ALA A 210 37.50 -5.47 41.95
N LYS A 211 37.35 -6.77 41.72
CA LYS A 211 36.43 -7.37 40.75
C LYS A 211 35.00 -7.03 41.19
N PRO A 212 34.09 -6.52 40.34
CA PRO A 212 32.70 -6.40 40.71
C PRO A 212 32.14 -7.80 40.91
N GLN A 213 31.81 -8.12 42.16
CA GLN A 213 31.12 -9.34 42.53
C GLN A 213 29.67 -9.20 42.05
N ALA A 214 29.20 -10.17 41.27
CA ALA A 214 27.81 -10.26 40.89
C ALA A 214 26.98 -10.34 42.18
N HIS A 215 26.09 -9.38 42.38
CA HIS A 215 25.12 -9.43 43.45
C HIS A 215 23.94 -10.25 42.91
N ASP A 216 23.89 -11.51 43.30
CA ASP A 216 22.71 -12.35 43.13
C ASP A 216 21.56 -11.65 43.87
N ALA A 217 20.63 -11.08 43.12
CA ALA A 217 19.38 -10.56 43.68
C ALA A 217 18.40 -11.72 43.77
N ASP A 218 18.05 -12.07 45.01
CA ASP A 218 17.02 -13.01 45.42
C ASP A 218 15.76 -12.94 44.54
N PHE A 219 15.41 -14.08 43.94
CA PHE A 219 14.19 -14.25 43.14
C PHE A 219 12.95 -14.64 43.99
N ASP A 220 13.05 -14.63 45.33
CA ASP A 220 12.03 -15.20 46.23
C ASP A 220 11.28 -14.19 47.13
N ALA A 221 11.09 -12.95 46.69
CA ALA A 221 10.24 -12.00 47.41
C ALA A 221 9.39 -11.13 46.48
N LEU A 222 8.33 -11.72 45.91
CA LEU A 222 7.19 -10.96 45.39
C LEU A 222 5.95 -11.27 46.26
N PRO A 223 5.30 -10.27 46.89
CA PRO A 223 4.00 -10.48 47.50
C PRO A 223 2.96 -10.74 46.41
N ALA A 224 2.33 -11.91 46.47
CA ALA A 224 1.21 -12.28 45.63
C ALA A 224 -0.02 -11.44 45.99
N GLN A 225 -0.43 -10.53 45.10
CA GLN A 225 -1.80 -10.01 45.04
C GLN A 225 -2.04 -9.42 43.63
N ILE A 226 -2.61 -10.25 42.76
CA ILE A 226 -3.21 -9.80 41.49
C ILE A 226 -4.67 -9.42 41.82
N PRO A 227 -5.10 -8.17 41.61
CA PRO A 227 -6.51 -7.82 41.78
C PRO A 227 -7.37 -8.45 40.68
N ASP A 228 -8.46 -9.09 41.10
CA ASP A 228 -9.48 -9.70 40.25
C ASP A 228 -10.24 -8.62 39.47
N MET A 229 -10.17 -8.66 38.13
CA MET A 229 -10.82 -7.70 37.24
C MET A 229 -12.25 -8.08 36.82
N THR A 230 -12.94 -8.95 37.56
CA THR A 230 -14.30 -9.37 37.19
C THR A 230 -15.44 -8.58 37.85
N ALA A 231 -15.16 -7.50 38.58
CA ALA A 231 -16.21 -6.64 39.13
C ALA A 231 -16.76 -5.63 38.09
N PRO A 232 -18.08 -5.54 37.87
CA PRO A 232 -18.67 -4.50 37.02
C PRO A 232 -18.67 -3.13 37.74
N PRO A 233 -18.67 -2.01 36.99
CA PRO A 233 -18.59 -0.68 37.57
C PRO A 233 -19.85 -0.34 38.39
N ALA A 234 -19.65 0.22 39.57
CA ALA A 234 -20.72 0.74 40.42
C ALA A 234 -21.42 1.93 39.72
N GLN A 235 -22.73 2.00 39.88
CA GLN A 235 -23.63 3.04 39.36
C GLN A 235 -23.38 4.42 39.98
#